data_AF-A0A093ZY82-F1
#
_entry.id   AF-A0A093ZY82-F1
#
_cell.length_a   1.000
_cell.length_b   1.000
_cell.length_c   1.000
_cell.angle_alpha   90.00
_cell.angle_beta   90.00
_cell.angle_gamma   90.00
#
_symmetry.space_group_name_H-M   'P 1'
#
loop_
_entity.id
_entity.type
_entity.pdbx_description
1 polymer ?
#
loop_
_entity_poly.entity_id
_entity_poly.type
_entity_poly.pdbx_seq_one_letter_code
_entity_poly.pdbx_strand_id
1 'polypeptide(L)' 'GTVKDTDPVSAAMIKFRRKAGTYKVITMDTPLEELETFFMKGSDGQTPQDFAVVTDLSRRFVLGVATVHDLEEFARRRPA' A
#
# COMPACT_ATOMS: atom_id res chain seq x y z
N GLY A 1 -18.47 10.29 -12.94
CA GLY A 1 -17.91 9.01 -12.48
C GLY A 1 -19.04 8.01 -12.33
N THR A 2 -18.73 6.72 -12.25
CA THR A 2 -19.74 5.63 -12.14
C THR A 2 -20.51 5.63 -10.81
N VAL A 3 -20.04 6.40 -9.82
CA VAL A 3 -20.57 6.49 -8.45
C VAL A 3 -21.30 7.84 -8.27
N LYS A 4 -22.40 7.82 -7.50
CA LYS A 4 -23.23 8.98 -7.14
C LYS A 4 -22.94 9.45 -5.70
N ASP A 5 -23.26 10.70 -5.40
CA ASP A 5 -23.02 11.30 -4.07
C ASP A 5 -23.81 10.63 -2.93
N THR A 6 -24.90 9.94 -3.26
CA THR A 6 -25.71 9.16 -2.31
C THR A 6 -25.20 7.74 -2.09
N ASP A 7 -24.27 7.27 -2.92
CA ASP A 7 -23.76 5.91 -2.81
C ASP A 7 -22.85 5.80 -1.58
N PRO A 8 -22.82 4.64 -0.91
CA PRO A 8 -21.93 4.45 0.22
C PRO A 8 -20.47 4.54 -0.25
N VAL A 9 -19.58 5.05 0.61
CA VAL A 9 -18.13 5.12 0.33
C VAL A 9 -17.57 3.77 -0.13
N SER A 10 -18.11 2.67 0.39
CA SER A 10 -17.74 1.29 0.02
C SER A 10 -17.95 0.93 -1.46
N ALA A 11 -18.73 1.72 -2.21
CA ALA A 11 -18.92 1.63 -3.65
C ALA A 11 -17.74 2.21 -4.46
N ALA A 12 -16.94 3.10 -3.84
CA ALA A 12 -15.76 3.73 -4.45
C ALA A 12 -14.42 3.29 -3.81
N MET A 13 -14.45 2.51 -2.74
CA MET A 13 -13.23 2.06 -2.04
C MET A 13 -12.42 1.05 -2.84
N ILE A 14 -11.09 1.23 -2.83
CA ILE A 14 -10.13 0.19 -3.20
C ILE A 14 -10.11 -0.86 -2.08
N LYS A 15 -10.41 -2.11 -2.43
CA LYS A 15 -10.46 -3.23 -1.47
C LYS A 15 -9.26 -4.15 -1.68
N PHE A 16 -8.45 -4.29 -0.64
CA PHE A 16 -7.42 -5.32 -0.60
C PHE A 16 -8.06 -6.71 -0.58
N ARG A 17 -7.57 -7.64 -1.40
CA ARG A 17 -8.04 -9.03 -1.38
C ARG A 17 -7.59 -9.70 -0.08
N ARG A 18 -8.56 -10.09 0.77
CA ARG A 18 -8.30 -10.66 2.12
C ARG A 18 -8.35 -12.19 2.18
N LYS A 19 -8.74 -12.88 1.10
CA LYS A 19 -8.89 -14.36 1.08
C LYS A 19 -7.78 -15.04 0.27
N ALA A 20 -7.24 -16.10 0.88
CA ALA A 20 -6.37 -17.13 0.31
C ALA A 20 -4.99 -16.67 -0.23
N GLY A 21 -4.18 -16.04 0.63
CA GLY A 21 -2.82 -15.60 0.27
C GLY A 21 -2.88 -14.41 -0.69
N THR A 22 -2.35 -13.25 -0.38
CA THR A 22 -1.15 -12.93 0.35
C THR A 22 -1.44 -11.51 0.81
N TYR A 23 -1.58 -11.25 2.11
CA TYR A 23 -1.58 -9.87 2.59
C TYR A 23 -0.16 -9.59 3.01
N LYS A 24 0.55 -8.72 2.27
CA LYS A 24 1.90 -8.32 2.66
C LYS A 24 1.80 -7.32 3.80
N VAL A 25 2.43 -7.63 4.93
CA VAL A 25 2.53 -6.70 6.06
C VAL A 25 3.68 -5.75 5.75
N ILE A 26 3.35 -4.47 5.63
CA ILE A 26 4.33 -3.39 5.53
C ILE A 26 4.43 -2.72 6.89
N THR A 27 5.64 -2.60 7.39
CA THR A 27 5.94 -1.99 8.70
C THR A 27 7.00 -0.90 8.53
N MET A 28 7.30 -0.19 9.61
CA MET A 28 8.39 0.80 9.62
C MET A 28 9.77 0.17 9.36
N ASP A 29 9.92 -1.14 9.61
CA ASP A 29 11.17 -1.88 9.41
C ASP A 29 11.27 -2.51 8.01
N THR A 30 10.23 -2.38 7.18
CA THR A 30 10.25 -2.93 5.81
C THR A 30 11.28 -2.19 4.96
N PRO A 31 12.27 -2.89 4.37
CA PRO A 31 13.27 -2.25 3.50
C PRO A 31 12.64 -1.57 2.30
N LEU A 32 13.28 -0.51 1.82
CA LEU A 32 12.77 0.27 0.69
C LEU A 32 12.72 -0.55 -0.61
N GLU A 33 13.68 -1.47 -0.82
CA GLU A 33 13.70 -2.35 -1.99
C GLU A 33 12.53 -3.33 -1.95
N GLU A 34 12.16 -3.78 -0.75
CA GLU A 34 11.02 -4.66 -0.54
C GLU A 34 9.69 -3.92 -0.74
N LEU A 35 9.63 -2.64 -0.34
CA LEU A 35 8.49 -1.76 -0.57
C LEU A 35 8.33 -1.43 -2.06
N GLU A 36 9.42 -1.14 -2.77
CA GLU A 36 9.42 -0.95 -4.23
C GLU A 36 8.90 -2.20 -4.96
N THR A 37 9.42 -3.39 -4.58
CA THR A 37 8.96 -4.67 -5.13
C THR A 37 7.45 -4.87 -4.89
N PHE A 38 6.96 -4.47 -3.71
CA PHE A 38 5.54 -4.52 -3.41
C PHE A 38 4.72 -3.60 -4.30
N PHE A 39 5.18 -2.39 -4.61
CA PHE A 39 4.47 -1.51 -5.54
C PHE A 39 4.44 -2.08 -6.97
N MET A 40 5.54 -2.69 -7.43
CA MET A 40 5.62 -3.26 -8.78
C MET A 40 4.79 -4.52 -8.97
N LYS A 41 4.73 -5.38 -7.94
CA LYS A 41 4.17 -6.74 -8.06
C LYS A 41 2.97 -6.99 -7.15
N GLY A 42 2.68 -6.10 -6.22
CA GLY A 42 1.66 -6.28 -5.19
C GLY A 42 1.88 -7.49 -4.31
N SER A 43 0.88 -7.76 -3.47
CA SER A 43 0.95 -8.89 -2.55
C SER A 43 0.86 -10.25 -3.27
N ASP A 44 0.18 -10.32 -4.41
CA ASP A 44 0.00 -11.54 -5.21
C ASP A 44 1.18 -11.79 -6.19
N GLY A 45 2.16 -10.90 -6.22
CA GLY A 45 3.33 -11.00 -7.09
C GLY A 45 3.07 -10.64 -8.56
N GLN A 46 1.85 -10.23 -8.90
CA GLN A 46 1.42 -9.97 -10.28
C GLN A 46 0.74 -8.61 -10.48
N THR A 47 0.07 -8.08 -9.46
CA THR A 47 -0.77 -6.89 -9.60
C THR A 47 -0.11 -5.68 -8.93
N PRO A 48 0.32 -4.65 -9.69
CA PRO A 48 0.87 -3.43 -9.11
C PRO A 48 -0.05 -2.79 -8.07
N GLN A 49 0.54 -2.09 -7.11
CA GLN A 49 -0.17 -1.38 -6.04
C GLN A 49 0.26 0.08 -6.00
N ASP A 50 -0.71 0.99 -5.91
CA ASP A 50 -0.43 2.42 -5.87
C ASP A 50 -0.04 2.91 -4.47
N PHE A 51 -0.47 2.17 -3.44
CA PHE A 51 -0.23 2.52 -2.05
C PHE A 51 -0.09 1.30 -1.14
N ALA A 52 0.62 1.50 -0.04
CA ALA A 52 0.85 0.55 1.03
C ALA A 52 0.30 1.13 2.34
N VAL A 53 -0.37 0.31 3.12
CA VAL A 53 -0.76 0.67 4.49
C VAL A 53 0.36 0.21 5.42
N VAL A 54 1.01 1.16 6.07
CA VAL A 54 2.07 0.87 7.05
C VAL A 54 1.41 0.59 8.39
N THR A 55 1.74 -0.55 8.98
CA THR A 55 1.13 -1.05 10.23
C THR A 55 2.19 -1.45 11.24
N ASP A 56 1.78 -1.69 12.48
CA ASP A 56 2.61 -2.43 13.43
C ASP A 56 2.71 -3.92 13.05
N LEU A 57 3.67 -4.65 13.62
CA LEU A 57 3.90 -6.07 13.32
C LEU A 57 2.65 -6.94 13.51
N SER A 58 1.78 -6.59 14.45
CA SER A 58 0.55 -7.34 14.72
C SER A 58 -0.67 -6.88 13.91
N ARG A 59 -0.50 -5.87 13.05
CA ARG A 59 -1.53 -5.30 12.16
C ARG A 59 -2.73 -4.75 12.92
N ARG A 60 -2.55 -4.34 14.18
CA ARG A 60 -3.62 -3.78 15.02
C ARG A 60 -3.81 -2.29 14.75
N PHE A 61 -2.74 -1.59 14.39
CA PHE A 61 -2.73 -0.16 14.19
C PHE A 61 -2.17 0.20 12.82
N VAL A 62 -2.83 1.15 12.17
CA VAL A 62 -2.31 1.82 10.98
C VAL A 62 -1.42 2.96 11.47
N LEU A 63 -0.15 2.93 11.07
CA LEU A 63 0.85 3.94 11.40
C LEU A 63 0.96 5.00 10.29
N GLY A 64 0.63 4.65 9.05
CA GLY A 64 0.65 5.57 7.92
C GLY A 64 0.22 4.93 6.61
N VAL A 65 0.25 5.73 5.54
CA VAL A 65 0.07 5.29 4.15
C VAL A 65 1.27 5.79 3.35
N ALA A 66 1.87 4.90 2.58
CA ALA A 66 2.96 5.23 1.67
C ALA A 66 2.52 4.96 0.23
N THR A 67 2.82 5.89 -0.67
CA THR A 67 2.57 5.77 -2.11
C THR A 67 3.86 5.56 -2.88
N VAL A 68 3.75 5.16 -4.16
CA VAL A 68 4.90 5.09 -5.08
C VAL A 68 5.61 6.45 -5.15
N HIS A 69 4.84 7.54 -5.21
CA HIS A 69 5.39 8.89 -5.29
C HIS A 69 6.17 9.29 -4.04
N ASP A 70 5.71 8.87 -2.85
CA ASP A 70 6.45 9.13 -1.61
C ASP A 70 7.83 8.47 -1.61
N LEU A 71 7.92 7.26 -2.17
CA LEU A 71 9.18 6.53 -2.30
C LEU A 71 10.14 7.21 -3.29
N GLU A 72 9.62 7.66 -4.44
CA GLU A 72 10.39 8.45 -5.42
C GLU A 72 10.92 9.76 -4.83
N GLU A 73 10.06 10.50 -4.12
CA GLU A 73 10.42 11.75 -3.45
C GLU A 73 11.45 11.53 -2.35
N PHE A 74 11.31 10.45 -1.57
CA PHE A 74 12.27 10.07 -0.54
C PHE A 74 13.65 9.81 -1.15
N ALA A 75 13.72 9.00 -2.21
CA ALA A 75 14.97 8.70 -2.90
C ALA A 75 15.63 9.96 -3.48
N ARG A 76 14.83 10.87 -4.05
CA ARG A 76 15.31 12.13 -4.62
C ARG A 76 15.91 13.09 -3.57
N ARG A 77 15.34 13.10 -2.36
CA ARG A 77 15.72 14.05 -1.29
C ARG A 77 16.78 13.54 -0.35
N ARG A 78 17.11 12.24 -0.39
CA ARG A 78 18.13 11.65 0.46
C ARG A 78 19.51 12.27 0.13
N PRO A 79 20.15 12.98 1.07
CA PRO A 79 21.54 13.39 0.90
C PRO A 79 22.41 12.13 0.82
N ALA A 80 23.32 12.10 -0.16
CA ALA A 80 24.28 11.00 -0.33
C ALA A 80 25.23 10.87 0.87
#